data_AF-A0A2N5Z2C1-F1
#
_entry.id   AF-A0A2N5Z2C1-F1
#
_cell.length_a   1.000
_cell.length_b   1.000
_cell.length_c   1.000
_cell.angle_alpha   90.00
_cell.angle_beta   90.00
_cell.angle_gamma   90.00
#
_symmetry.space_group_name_H-M   'P 1'
#
loop_
_entity.id
_entity.type
_entity.pdbx_description
1 polymer ?
#
loop_
_entity_poly.entity_id
_entity_poly.type
_entity_poly.pdbx_seq_one_letter_code
_entity_poly.pdbx_strand_id
1 'polypeptide(L)'
;IKEHIVTIEKSMKMIIELSQAETPNYNQIVRWVMNKEEHATKLQDIVSQYFLHQRIKPVDPENTEMYEKYIDRLTLLHELLVYSMKAKQTTDLDYINKLNKAILAFEESYFHTHQH
;
A
#
# COMPACT_ATOMS: atom_id res chain seq x y z
N ILE A 1 4.40 7.44 -1.77
CA ILE A 1 3.46 6.33 -1.44
C ILE A 1 2.09 6.81 -0.98
N LYS A 2 1.98 7.63 0.10
CA LYS A 2 0.68 8.05 0.66
C LYS A 2 -0.30 8.63 -0.38
N GLU A 3 0.20 9.39 -1.34
CA GLU A 3 -0.60 9.90 -2.46
C GLU A 3 -1.30 8.78 -3.25
N HIS A 4 -0.63 7.67 -3.56
CA HIS A 4 -1.27 6.54 -4.23
C HIS A 4 -2.41 5.95 -3.40
N ILE A 5 -2.24 5.85 -2.08
CA ILE A 5 -3.30 5.34 -1.19
C ILE A 5 -4.53 6.26 -1.24
N VAL A 6 -4.32 7.58 -1.20
CA VAL A 6 -5.40 8.58 -1.33
C VAL A 6 -6.11 8.48 -2.68
N THR A 7 -5.36 8.29 -3.78
CA THR A 7 -5.97 8.13 -5.10
C THR A 7 -6.76 6.82 -5.23
N ILE A 8 -6.26 5.72 -4.67
CA ILE A 8 -6.96 4.43 -4.63
C ILE A 8 -8.27 4.59 -3.86
N GLU A 9 -8.23 5.19 -2.67
CA GLU A 9 -9.42 5.44 -1.84
C GLU A 9 -10.46 6.29 -2.58
N LYS A 10 -10.02 7.39 -3.20
CA LYS A 10 -10.89 8.24 -4.01
C LYS A 10 -11.55 7.44 -5.13
N SER A 11 -10.77 6.61 -5.83
CA SER A 11 -11.28 5.80 -6.94
C SER A 11 -12.31 4.78 -6.45
N MET A 12 -12.08 4.12 -5.31
CA MET A 12 -13.05 3.21 -4.69
C MET A 12 -14.36 3.92 -4.34
N LYS A 13 -14.29 5.09 -3.72
CA LYS A 13 -15.47 5.91 -3.37
C LYS A 13 -16.27 6.29 -4.62
N MET A 14 -15.60 6.73 -5.68
CA MET A 14 -16.26 7.05 -6.95
C MET A 14 -16.91 5.82 -7.61
N ILE A 15 -16.26 4.66 -7.56
CA ILE A 15 -16.85 3.41 -8.09
C ILE A 15 -18.14 3.08 -7.33
N ILE A 16 -18.11 3.13 -5.99
CA ILE A 16 -19.27 2.85 -5.14
C ILE A 16 -20.41 3.81 -5.46
N GLU A 17 -20.15 5.12 -5.49
CA GLU A 17 -21.14 6.16 -5.76
C GLU A 17 -21.77 5.99 -7.15
N LEU A 18 -20.96 5.86 -8.20
CA LEU A 18 -21.44 5.72 -9.57
C LEU A 18 -22.24 4.43 -9.80
N SER A 19 -21.93 3.38 -9.04
CA SER A 19 -22.65 2.10 -9.11
C SER A 19 -24.03 2.14 -8.47
N GLN A 20 -24.31 3.15 -7.63
CA GLN A 20 -25.61 3.34 -6.98
C GLN A 20 -26.58 4.20 -7.80
N ALA A 21 -26.14 4.79 -8.92
CA ALA A 21 -27.01 5.57 -9.78
C ALA A 21 -28.12 4.70 -10.40
N GLU A 22 -29.31 5.28 -10.63
CA GLU A 22 -30.45 4.58 -11.26
C GLU A 22 -30.08 3.99 -12.63
N THR A 23 -29.24 4.69 -13.40
CA THR A 23 -28.63 4.20 -14.63
C THR A 23 -27.11 4.39 -14.56
N PRO A 24 -26.35 3.36 -14.15
CA PRO A 24 -24.90 3.47 -13.98
C PRO A 24 -24.16 3.83 -15.27
N ASN A 25 -23.26 4.82 -15.18
CA ASN A 25 -22.35 5.13 -16.29
C ASN A 25 -21.13 4.18 -16.25
N TYR A 26 -21.25 3.04 -16.92
CA TYR A 26 -20.21 2.01 -16.96
C TYR A 26 -18.86 2.53 -17.48
N ASN A 27 -18.86 3.47 -18.44
CA ASN A 27 -17.61 4.04 -18.96
C ASN A 27 -16.84 4.80 -17.88
N GLN A 28 -17.54 5.51 -16.98
CA GLN A 28 -16.89 6.21 -15.86
C GLN A 28 -16.43 5.22 -14.78
N ILE A 29 -17.23 4.20 -14.48
CA ILE A 29 -16.85 3.14 -13.52
C ILE A 29 -15.57 2.44 -13.98
N VAL A 30 -15.48 2.04 -15.25
CA VAL A 30 -14.29 1.39 -15.82
C VAL A 30 -13.05 2.28 -15.71
N ARG A 31 -13.18 3.59 -15.99
CA ARG A 31 -12.05 4.53 -15.84
C ARG A 31 -11.55 4.61 -14.39
N TRP A 32 -12.46 4.64 -13.41
CA TRP A 32 -12.07 4.63 -12.01
C TRP A 32 -11.46 3.30 -11.57
N VAL A 33 -11.93 2.16 -12.09
CA VAL A 33 -11.30 0.86 -11.87
C VAL A 33 -9.88 0.86 -12.41
N MET A 34 -9.67 1.29 -13.66
CA MET A 34 -8.33 1.38 -14.26
C MET A 34 -7.40 2.30 -13.46
N ASN A 35 -7.88 3.48 -13.04
CA ASN A 35 -7.10 4.42 -12.23
C ASN A 35 -6.70 3.82 -10.88
N LYS A 36 -7.62 3.12 -10.21
CA LYS A 36 -7.37 2.39 -8.96
C LYS A 36 -6.30 1.32 -9.15
N GLU A 37 -6.41 0.54 -10.22
CA GLU A 37 -5.47 -0.53 -10.52
C GLU A 37 -4.05 -0.03 -10.84
N GLU A 38 -3.95 1.04 -11.60
CA GLU A 38 -2.69 1.69 -11.93
C GLU A 38 -1.99 2.20 -10.66
N HIS A 39 -2.70 2.93 -9.80
CA HIS A 39 -2.12 3.46 -8.57
C HIS A 39 -1.75 2.37 -7.56
N ALA A 40 -2.55 1.29 -7.46
CA ALA A 40 -2.18 0.13 -6.65
C ALA A 40 -0.91 -0.55 -7.19
N THR A 41 -0.78 -0.69 -8.51
CA THR A 41 0.41 -1.29 -9.12
C THR A 41 1.66 -0.42 -8.88
N LYS A 42 1.57 0.90 -9.10
CA LYS A 42 2.67 1.84 -8.80
C LYS A 42 3.09 1.79 -7.33
N LEU A 43 2.13 1.66 -6.42
CA LEU A 43 2.42 1.46 -4.99
C LEU A 43 3.23 0.18 -4.77
N GLN A 44 2.78 -0.95 -5.31
CA GLN A 44 3.50 -2.23 -5.19
C GLN A 44 4.90 -2.17 -5.79
N ASP A 45 5.07 -1.48 -6.92
CA ASP A 45 6.37 -1.30 -7.57
C ASP A 45 7.32 -0.48 -6.68
N ILE A 46 6.86 0.61 -6.06
CA ILE A 46 7.69 1.39 -5.14
C ILE A 46 8.06 0.56 -3.91
N VAL A 47 7.09 -0.13 -3.29
CA VAL A 47 7.35 -0.96 -2.10
C VAL A 47 8.34 -2.08 -2.42
N SER A 48 8.20 -2.73 -3.57
CA SER A 48 9.12 -3.78 -4.01
C SER A 48 10.45 -3.19 -4.46
N GLN A 49 10.48 -2.49 -5.60
CA GLN A 49 11.71 -2.08 -6.28
C GLN A 49 12.55 -1.11 -5.47
N TYR A 50 11.93 -0.16 -4.78
CA TYR A 50 12.69 0.81 -4.00
C TYR A 50 12.94 0.31 -2.58
N PHE A 51 11.89 -0.06 -1.84
CA PHE A 51 12.09 -0.41 -0.43
C PHE A 51 12.71 -1.79 -0.23
N LEU A 52 12.07 -2.86 -0.72
CA LEU A 52 12.58 -4.23 -0.52
C LEU A 52 13.95 -4.45 -1.19
N HIS A 53 14.10 -4.07 -2.46
CA HIS A 53 15.34 -4.38 -3.18
C HIS A 53 16.50 -3.41 -2.88
N GLN A 54 16.23 -2.12 -2.68
CA GLN A 54 17.30 -1.12 -2.54
C GLN A 54 17.53 -0.68 -1.10
N ARG A 55 16.46 -0.39 -0.35
CA ARG A 55 16.56 0.31 0.95
C ARG A 55 16.69 -0.62 2.15
N ILE A 56 16.01 -1.76 2.18
CA ILE A 56 16.13 -2.72 3.28
C ILE A 56 17.33 -3.63 3.02
N LYS A 57 18.31 -3.60 3.93
CA LYS A 57 19.50 -4.46 3.85
C LYS A 57 19.30 -5.73 4.68
N PRO A 58 19.73 -6.90 4.18
CA PRO A 58 19.81 -8.10 5.01
C PRO A 58 20.65 -7.85 6.26
N VAL A 59 20.23 -8.43 7.37
CA VAL A 59 20.92 -8.35 8.66
C VAL A 59 21.29 -9.75 9.12
N ASP A 60 22.46 -9.89 9.73
CA ASP A 60 22.91 -11.15 10.33
C ASP A 60 22.00 -11.53 11.51
N PRO A 61 21.42 -12.73 11.55
CA PRO A 61 20.61 -13.22 12.67
C PRO A 61 21.34 -13.19 14.03
N GLU A 62 22.68 -13.23 14.06
CA GLU A 62 23.46 -13.10 15.30
C GLU A 62 23.32 -11.70 15.93
N ASN A 63 23.01 -10.67 15.13
CA ASN A 63 22.65 -9.35 15.63
C ASN A 63 21.15 -9.28 15.91
N THR A 64 20.72 -9.89 17.01
CA THR A 64 19.31 -10.11 17.35
C THR A 64 18.47 -8.83 17.30
N GLU A 65 18.93 -7.71 17.87
CA GLU A 65 18.17 -6.45 17.88
C GLU A 65 17.96 -5.89 16.46
N MET A 66 19.01 -5.88 15.64
CA MET A 66 18.90 -5.37 14.27
C MET A 66 18.14 -6.34 13.36
N TYR A 67 18.23 -7.64 13.64
CA TYR A 67 17.50 -8.67 12.91
C TYR A 67 16.00 -8.59 13.18
N GLU A 68 15.58 -8.35 14.43
CA GLU A 68 14.18 -8.12 14.78
C GLU A 68 13.59 -6.93 14.01
N LYS A 69 14.32 -5.80 13.97
CA LYS A 69 13.92 -4.61 13.17
C LYS A 69 13.85 -4.91 11.66
N TYR A 70 14.76 -5.74 11.16
CA TYR A 70 14.75 -6.18 9.76
C TYR A 70 13.50 -7.01 9.44
N ILE A 71 13.17 -7.99 10.29
CA ILE A 71 11.98 -8.84 10.14
C ILE A 71 10.69 -8.02 10.26
N ASP A 72 10.61 -7.09 11.21
CA ASP A 72 9.47 -6.17 11.37
C ASP A 72 9.22 -5.38 10.07
N ARG A 73 10.27 -4.74 9.52
CA ARG A 73 10.18 -3.99 8.26
C ARG A 73 9.77 -4.85 7.08
N LEU A 74 10.32 -6.06 6.96
CA LEU A 74 9.94 -6.99 5.88
C LEU A 74 8.46 -7.36 5.99
N THR A 75 7.97 -7.58 7.22
CA THR A 75 6.57 -7.90 7.48
C THR A 75 5.67 -6.75 7.05
N LEU A 76 5.98 -5.52 7.49
CA LEU A 76 5.23 -4.32 7.13
C LEU A 76 5.23 -4.04 5.61
N LEU A 77 6.36 -4.24 4.93
CA LEU A 77 6.44 -4.10 3.48
C LEU A 77 5.62 -5.18 2.75
N HIS A 78 5.64 -6.42 3.24
CA HIS A 78 4.80 -7.49 2.71
C HIS A 78 3.30 -7.17 2.89
N GLU A 79 2.90 -6.69 4.07
CA GLU A 79 1.55 -6.21 4.31
C GLU A 79 1.13 -5.11 3.34
N LEU A 80 1.99 -4.11 3.10
CA LEU A 80 1.73 -3.06 2.11
C LEU A 80 1.48 -3.64 0.70
N LEU A 81 2.27 -4.63 0.28
CA LEU A 81 2.08 -5.31 -1.01
C LEU A 81 0.74 -6.05 -1.09
N VAL A 82 0.40 -6.82 -0.05
CA VAL A 82 -0.83 -7.62 0.00
C VAL A 82 -2.06 -6.74 0.09
N TYR A 83 -2.07 -5.74 0.98
CA TYR A 83 -3.20 -4.83 1.13
C TYR A 83 -3.38 -3.96 -0.11
N SER A 84 -2.30 -3.58 -0.79
CA SER A 84 -2.40 -2.88 -2.09
C SER A 84 -3.03 -3.77 -3.17
N MET A 85 -2.66 -5.05 -3.25
CA MET A 85 -3.31 -6.03 -4.13
C MET A 85 -4.81 -6.18 -3.80
N LYS A 86 -5.17 -6.26 -2.52
CA LYS A 86 -6.59 -6.36 -2.12
C LYS A 86 -7.37 -5.11 -2.47
N ALA A 87 -6.77 -3.93 -2.29
CA ALA A 87 -7.35 -2.67 -2.73
C ALA A 87 -7.48 -2.60 -4.27
N LYS A 88 -6.55 -3.21 -5.02
CA LYS A 88 -6.66 -3.38 -6.48
C LYS A 88 -7.87 -4.23 -6.88
N GLN A 89 -8.17 -5.28 -6.14
CA GLN A 89 -9.21 -6.27 -6.48
C GLN A 89 -10.62 -5.95 -5.97
N THR A 90 -10.76 -5.04 -5.01
CA THR A 90 -12.04 -4.79 -4.31
C THR A 90 -12.36 -3.29 -4.19
N THR A 91 -13.52 -2.94 -3.65
CA THR A 91 -13.85 -1.57 -3.19
C THR A 91 -14.05 -1.51 -1.67
N ASP A 92 -13.50 -2.48 -0.94
CA ASP A 92 -13.57 -2.52 0.52
C ASP A 92 -12.57 -1.51 1.11
N LEU A 93 -13.10 -0.45 1.72
CA LEU A 93 -12.33 0.65 2.30
C LEU A 93 -11.53 0.22 3.54
N ASP A 94 -11.79 -0.96 4.14
CA ASP A 94 -10.95 -1.48 5.22
C ASP A 94 -9.49 -1.70 4.77
N TYR A 95 -9.27 -2.06 3.51
CA TYR A 95 -7.91 -2.19 2.98
C TYR A 95 -7.17 -0.84 2.88
N ILE A 96 -7.88 0.28 2.76
CA ILE A 96 -7.28 1.61 2.85
C ILE A 96 -6.83 1.89 4.28
N ASN A 97 -7.66 1.55 5.27
CA ASN A 97 -7.29 1.69 6.68
C ASN A 97 -6.05 0.84 7.02
N LYS A 98 -6.02 -0.42 6.54
CA LYS A 98 -4.87 -1.32 6.71
C LYS A 98 -3.61 -0.78 6.03
N LEU A 99 -3.72 -0.28 4.80
CA LEU A 99 -2.60 0.37 4.10
C LEU A 99 -2.06 1.57 4.88
N ASN A 100 -2.94 2.44 5.39
CA ASN A 100 -2.55 3.61 6.18
C ASN A 100 -1.88 3.22 7.50
N LYS A 101 -2.35 2.17 8.18
CA LYS A 101 -1.71 1.66 9.40
C LYS A 101 -0.32 1.09 9.10
N ALA A 102 -0.22 0.22 8.09
CA ALA A 102 1.04 -0.42 7.71
C ALA A 102 2.10 0.61 7.28
N ILE A 103 1.73 1.66 6.54
CA ILE A 103 2.70 2.69 6.15
C ILE A 103 3.15 3.54 7.34
N LEU A 104 2.26 3.89 8.27
CA LEU A 104 2.66 4.66 9.45
C LEU A 104 3.62 3.85 10.33
N ALA A 105 3.31 2.58 10.57
CA ALA A 105 4.19 1.69 11.32
C ALA A 105 5.54 1.48 10.59
N PHE A 106 5.53 1.34 9.26
CA PHE A 106 6.76 1.24 8.49
C PHE A 106 7.60 2.53 8.55
N GLU A 107 6.98 3.70 8.42
CA GLU A 107 7.67 4.98 8.54
C GLU A 107 8.33 5.13 9.92
N GLU A 108 7.60 4.80 10.98
CA GLU A 108 8.13 4.82 12.35
C GLU A 108 9.33 3.87 12.49
N SER A 109 9.15 2.58 12.17
CA SER A 109 10.19 1.56 12.23
C SER A 109 11.40 1.91 11.35
N TYR A 110 11.20 2.53 10.18
CA TYR A 110 12.25 2.87 9.24
C TYR A 110 13.06 4.11 9.65
N PHE A 111 12.38 5.22 9.99
CA PHE A 111 13.04 6.50 10.25
C PHE A 111 13.61 6.62 11.67
N HIS A 112 13.06 5.94 12.67
CA HIS A 112 13.65 5.95 14.02
C HIS A 112 15.04 5.31 14.10
N THR A 113 15.46 4.55 13.08
CA THR A 113 16.83 4.02 12.98
C THR A 113 17.80 4.96 12.25
N HIS A 114 17.30 6.03 11.62
CA HIS A 114 18.13 6.98 10.87
C HIS A 114 18.55 8.21 11.71
N GLN A 115 18.22 8.24 13.01
CA GLN A 115 18.80 9.22 13.96
C GLN A 115 20.10 8.65 14.54
N HIS A 116 21.18 8.74 13.76
CA HIS A 116 22.56 8.58 14.23
C HIS A 116 23.38 9.76 13.72
#